data_AF-A0A2U3R5T8-F1
#
_entry.id   AF-A0A2U3R5T8-F1
#
_cell.length_a   1.000
_cell.length_b   1.000
_cell.length_c   1.000
_cell.angle_alpha   90.00
_cell.angle_beta   90.00
_cell.angle_gamma   90.00
#
_symmetry.space_group_name_H-M   'P 1'
#
loop_
_entity.id
_entity.type
_entity.pdbx_description
1 polymer ?
#
loop_
_entity_poly.entity_id
_entity_poly.type
_entity_poly.pdbx_seq_one_letter_code
_entity_poly.pdbx_strand_id
1 'polypeptide(L)'
;MSYKYKGYFCLPSYSRIIQLWPRMLLLLVVLMHYLKGEETGIYYIDSTKLAICHNKRTFSNRVFNKISKIGESSYGLFLGFKLHLVIIKAK
;
A
#
# COMPACT_ATOMS: atom_id res chain seq x y z
N MET A 1 -5.75 -20.15 -4.89
CA MET A 1 -4.33 -19.81 -5.09
C MET A 1 -3.63 -19.62 -3.72
N SER A 2 -3.51 -20.68 -2.91
CA SER A 2 -2.97 -20.58 -1.54
C SER A 2 -2.36 -21.91 -1.06
N TYR A 3 -1.57 -22.57 -1.91
CA TYR A 3 -1.00 -23.89 -1.60
C TYR A 3 0.53 -23.95 -1.69
N LYS A 4 1.21 -22.89 -2.16
CA LYS A 4 2.61 -23.01 -2.60
C LYS A 4 3.68 -22.49 -1.61
N TYR A 5 3.31 -21.81 -0.52
CA TYR A 5 4.28 -21.15 0.38
C TYR A 5 3.95 -21.26 1.88
N LYS A 6 3.47 -22.42 2.34
CA LYS A 6 3.03 -22.60 3.73
C LYS A 6 4.17 -22.61 4.78
N GLY A 7 5.43 -22.81 4.36
CA GLY A 7 6.56 -23.08 5.27
C GLY A 7 7.47 -21.90 5.61
N TYR A 8 7.41 -20.77 4.89
CA TYR A 8 8.44 -19.73 4.99
C TYR A 8 7.99 -18.44 5.68
N PHE A 9 6.68 -18.22 5.81
CA PHE A 9 6.12 -17.06 6.50
C PHE A 9 4.94 -17.53 7.33
N CYS A 10 5.03 -17.43 8.66
CA CYS A 10 3.83 -17.41 9.50
C CYS A 10 3.08 -16.12 9.17
N LEU A 11 2.22 -16.16 8.14
CA LEU A 11 1.40 -15.00 7.79
C LEU A 11 0.62 -14.57 9.03
N PRO A 12 0.80 -13.33 9.52
CA PRO A 12 0.08 -12.86 10.68
C PRO A 12 -1.43 -12.95 10.40
N SER A 13 -2.19 -13.41 11.38
CA SER A 13 -3.65 -13.39 11.30
C SER A 13 -4.13 -11.95 11.08
N TYR A 14 -5.30 -11.80 10.44
CA TYR A 14 -5.87 -10.48 10.15
C TYR A 14 -5.93 -9.57 11.40
N SER A 15 -6.26 -10.14 12.55
CA SER A 15 -6.26 -9.45 13.85
C SER A 15 -4.87 -8.97 14.27
N ARG A 16 -3.82 -9.78 14.02
CA ARG A 16 -2.44 -9.39 14.32
C ARG A 16 -1.93 -8.31 13.37
N ILE A 17 -2.40 -8.29 12.11
CA ILE A 17 -2.11 -7.20 11.16
C ILE A 17 -2.70 -5.87 11.65
N ILE A 18 -3.95 -5.87 12.16
CA ILE A 18 -4.57 -4.66 12.73
C ILE A 18 -3.70 -4.09 13.88
N GLN A 19 -3.19 -4.98 14.74
CA GLN A 19 -2.35 -4.56 15.88
C GLN A 19 -0.96 -4.09 15.46
N LEU A 20 -0.36 -4.68 14.42
CA LEU A 20 0.97 -4.31 13.91
C LEU A 20 0.94 -3.08 12.99
N TRP A 21 -0.22 -2.70 12.49
CA TRP A 21 -0.42 -1.62 11.53
C TRP A 21 0.30 -0.30 11.89
N PRO A 22 0.22 0.21 13.14
CA PRO A 22 0.88 1.47 13.52
C PRO A 22 2.40 1.39 13.39
N ARG A 23 2.99 0.23 13.69
CA ARG A 23 4.44 0.00 13.61
C ARG A 23 4.92 -0.16 12.17
N MET A 24 4.10 -0.78 11.30
CA MET A 24 4.40 -0.93 9.88
C MET A 24 4.40 0.41 9.13
N LEU A 25 3.58 1.36 9.56
CA LEU A 25 3.49 2.68 8.94
C LEU A 25 4.81 3.45 9.06
N LEU A 26 5.49 3.32 10.20
CA LEU A 26 6.80 3.92 10.43
C LEU A 26 7.87 3.29 9.53
N LEU A 27 7.86 1.96 9.40
CA LEU A 27 8.72 1.22 8.47
C LEU A 27 8.49 1.63 7.01
N LEU A 28 7.24 1.86 6.61
CA LEU A 28 6.89 2.33 5.27
C LEU A 28 7.45 3.73 5.01
N VAL A 29 7.33 4.65 5.98
CA VAL A 29 7.88 6.02 5.86
C VAL A 29 9.41 5.98 5.73
N VAL A 30 10.09 5.19 6.55
CA VAL A 30 11.56 5.04 6.47
C VAL A 30 11.97 4.45 5.12
N LEU A 31 11.25 3.44 4.63
CA LEU A 31 11.50 2.86 3.31
C LEU A 31 11.32 3.90 2.19
N MET A 32 10.25 4.71 2.24
CA MET A 32 10.02 5.79 1.26
C MET A 32 11.11 6.86 1.32
N HIS A 33 11.62 7.17 2.52
CA HIS A 33 12.77 8.05 2.69
C HIS A 33 14.06 7.45 2.10
N TYR A 34 14.27 6.14 2.26
CA TYR A 34 15.44 5.47 1.72
C TYR A 34 15.39 5.32 0.20
N LEU A 35 14.20 5.12 -0.36
CA LEU A 35 13.97 5.07 -1.81
C LEU A 35 13.99 6.46 -2.47
N LYS A 36 14.06 7.56 -1.69
CA LYS A 36 14.19 8.91 -2.22
C LYS A 36 15.61 9.11 -2.77
N GLY A 37 15.75 9.19 -4.09
CA GLY A 37 17.01 9.43 -4.78
C GLY A 37 17.55 10.85 -4.61
N GLU A 38 18.73 11.13 -5.20
CA GLU A 38 19.38 12.45 -5.17
C GLU A 38 18.50 13.53 -5.81
N GLU A 39 18.42 14.69 -5.17
CA GLU A 39 17.59 15.81 -5.61
C GLU A 39 18.14 16.46 -6.90
N THR A 40 17.75 15.93 -8.06
CA THR A 40 18.16 16.44 -9.39
C THR A 40 17.30 17.62 -9.87
N GLY A 41 16.38 18.13 -9.05
CA GLY A 41 15.51 19.27 -9.37
C GLY A 41 14.36 18.97 -10.34
N ILE A 42 14.29 17.75 -10.91
CA ILE A 42 13.20 17.29 -11.76
C ILE A 42 12.34 16.30 -10.97
N TYR A 43 11.10 16.68 -10.72
CA TYR A 43 10.15 15.93 -9.91
C TYR A 43 8.97 15.50 -10.76
N TYR A 44 8.80 14.18 -10.93
CA TYR A 44 7.58 13.63 -11.54
C TYR A 44 6.58 13.31 -10.44
N ILE A 45 5.39 13.90 -10.52
CA ILE A 45 4.27 13.58 -9.63
C ILE A 45 3.35 12.64 -10.38
N ASP A 46 3.35 11.37 -10.01
CA ASP A 46 2.37 10.41 -10.52
C ASP A 46 1.39 9.98 -9.43
N SER A 47 0.12 9.87 -9.82
CA SER A 47 -0.98 9.46 -8.95
C SER A 47 -1.20 7.96 -9.11
N THR A 48 -0.43 7.15 -8.38
CA THR A 48 -0.56 5.69 -8.47
C THR A 48 -1.74 5.20 -7.63
N LYS A 49 -2.58 4.37 -8.22
CA LYS A 49 -3.67 3.68 -7.51
C LYS A 49 -3.09 2.47 -6.76
N LEU A 50 -3.17 2.48 -5.44
CA LEU A 50 -2.74 1.37 -4.60
C LEU A 50 -3.97 0.62 -4.08
N ALA A 51 -4.29 -0.52 -4.71
CA ALA A 51 -5.37 -1.38 -4.26
C ALA A 51 -4.95 -2.16 -3.01
N ILE A 52 -5.66 -1.95 -1.90
CA ILE A 52 -5.33 -2.54 -0.59
C ILE A 52 -5.84 -3.97 -0.48
N CYS A 53 -7.02 -4.23 -1.02
CA CYS A 53 -7.65 -5.53 -0.99
C CYS A 53 -8.39 -5.81 -2.30
N HIS A 54 -8.66 -7.08 -2.55
CA HIS A 54 -9.53 -7.49 -3.64
C HIS A 54 -10.93 -6.90 -3.47
N ASN A 55 -11.57 -6.46 -4.57
CA ASN A 55 -12.91 -5.85 -4.57
C ASN A 55 -13.98 -6.64 -3.80
N LYS A 56 -13.89 -7.98 -3.74
CA LYS A 56 -14.82 -8.82 -2.97
C LYS A 56 -14.70 -8.65 -1.44
N ARG A 57 -13.58 -8.12 -0.96
CA ARG A 57 -13.25 -7.96 0.47
C ARG A 57 -13.24 -6.50 0.92
N THR A 58 -13.73 -5.58 0.09
CA THR A 58 -13.82 -4.15 0.41
C THR A 58 -14.58 -3.92 1.72
N PHE A 59 -15.72 -4.59 1.91
CA PHE A 59 -16.58 -4.40 3.09
C PHE A 59 -16.06 -5.04 4.39
N SER A 60 -15.14 -6.01 4.30
CA SER A 60 -14.58 -6.68 5.49
C SER A 60 -13.25 -6.07 5.96
N ASN A 61 -12.76 -5.04 5.26
CA ASN A 61 -11.53 -4.37 5.60
C ASN A 61 -11.72 -3.41 6.79
N ARG A 62 -11.21 -3.81 7.96
CA ARG A 62 -11.17 -3.02 9.20
C ARG A 62 -9.87 -2.25 9.40
N VAL A 63 -8.75 -2.75 8.86
CA VAL A 63 -7.41 -2.16 9.03
C VAL A 63 -7.37 -0.73 8.46
N PHE A 64 -7.97 -0.53 7.29
CA PHE A 64 -7.85 0.72 6.54
C PHE A 64 -9.13 1.53 6.45
N ASN A 65 -10.21 1.09 7.11
CA ASN A 65 -11.54 1.67 6.95
C ASN A 65 -11.61 3.20 7.16
N LYS A 66 -10.73 3.75 8.00
CA LYS A 66 -10.67 5.20 8.30
C LYS A 66 -9.81 6.02 7.34
N ILE A 67 -8.97 5.37 6.53
CA ILE A 67 -7.94 6.05 5.71
C ILE A 67 -8.16 5.75 4.23
N SER A 68 -8.59 4.54 3.89
CA SER A 68 -8.84 4.12 2.51
C SER A 68 -10.14 4.68 1.97
N LYS A 69 -10.18 5.01 0.69
CA LYS A 69 -11.40 5.41 -0.02
C LYS A 69 -11.69 4.41 -1.14
N ILE A 70 -12.96 4.29 -1.50
CA ILE A 70 -13.36 3.56 -2.71
C ILE A 70 -12.97 4.44 -3.90
N GLY A 71 -12.06 3.95 -4.72
CA GLY A 71 -11.67 4.55 -5.98
C GLY A 71 -12.37 3.84 -7.13
N GLU A 72 -12.79 4.60 -8.13
CA GLU A 72 -13.30 4.06 -9.38
C GLU A 72 -12.19 4.02 -10.43
N SER A 73 -12.14 2.93 -11.19
CA SER A 73 -11.25 2.80 -12.34
C SER A 73 -12.01 2.20 -13.51
N SER A 74 -11.44 2.27 -14.71
CA SER A 74 -12.01 1.66 -15.93
C SER A 74 -12.32 0.17 -15.79
N TYR A 75 -11.65 -0.50 -14.84
CA TYR A 75 -11.81 -1.93 -14.54
C TYR A 75 -12.73 -2.21 -13.33
N GLY A 76 -13.31 -1.16 -12.73
CA GLY A 76 -14.24 -1.24 -11.61
C GLY A 76 -13.79 -0.49 -10.34
N LEU A 77 -14.61 -0.65 -9.30
CA LEU A 77 -14.44 -0.05 -7.96
C LEU A 77 -13.41 -0.82 -7.13
N PHE A 78 -12.41 -0.15 -6.58
CA PHE A 78 -11.39 -0.75 -5.71
C PHE A 78 -11.26 0.02 -4.40
N LEU A 79 -10.96 -0.68 -3.31
CA LEU A 79 -10.62 -0.05 -2.03
C LEU A 79 -9.11 0.22 -2.00
N GLY A 80 -8.72 1.49 -1.91
CA GLY A 80 -7.33 1.84 -2.09
C GLY A 80 -6.92 3.22 -1.60
N PHE A 81 -5.64 3.51 -1.83
CA PHE A 81 -5.04 4.83 -1.69
C PHE A 81 -4.68 5.39 -3.06
N LYS A 82 -4.75 6.71 -3.19
CA LYS A 82 -4.01 7.43 -4.22
C LYS A 82 -2.67 7.80 -3.59
N LEU A 83 -1.61 7.21 -4.11
CA LEU A 83 -0.26 7.52 -3.68
C LEU A 83 0.35 8.50 -4.67
N HIS A 84 0.62 9.71 -4.20
CA HIS A 84 1.36 10.72 -4.94
C HIS A 84 2.85 10.45 -4.74
N LEU A 85 3.46 9.72 -5.67
CA LEU A 85 4.89 9.49 -5.64
C LEU A 85 5.57 10.65 -6.34
N VAL A 86 6.50 11.28 -5.62
CA VAL A 86 7.46 12.21 -6.20
C VAL A 86 8.67 11.38 -6.61
N ILE A 87 8.72 10.98 -7.87
CA ILE A 87 9.87 10.24 -8.41
C ILE A 87 10.90 11.27 -8.85
N ILE A 88 12.06 11.22 -8.20
CA ILE A 88 13.21 12.04 -8.56
C ILE A 88 14.00 11.26 -9.60
N LYS A 89 14.29 11.90 -10.73
CA LYS A 89 15.07 11.27 -11.79
C LYS A 89 16.50 11.05 -11.29
N ALA A 90 16.87 9.79 -11.06
CA ALA A 90 18.26 9.41 -10.84
C ALA A 90 19.06 9.66 -12.13
N LYS A 91 20.30 10.14 -11.97
CA LYS A 91 21.19 10.50 -13.09
C LYS A 91 21.57 9.28 -13.93
#